data_AF-A0A7I8V9J2-F1
#
_entry.id   AF-A0A7I8V9J2-F1
#
_cell.length_a   1.000
_cell.length_b   1.000
_cell.length_c   1.000
_cell.angle_alpha   90.00
_cell.angle_beta   90.00
_cell.angle_gamma   90.00
#
_symmetry.space_group_name_H-M   'P 1'
#
loop_
_entity.id
_entity.type
_entity.pdbx_description
1 polymer ?
#
loop_
_entity_poly.entity_id
_entity_poly.type
_entity_poly.pdbx_seq_one_letter_code
_entity_poly.pdbx_strand_id
1 'polypeptide(L)'
;MDPENYKDVQMLSNYVNVISRFSHLNLSLKHILEKEKEDYAFCLNSALKTSAKYVLLAEDDAYPLDHFLPVLDYTIKYRYNFSFSLGELVKSDDRLAFIKLYHPDRILNYLNAYEPDRLPELLAAGLFISAIITLITKRYFKQSNIKTIYIFWTFYSMLVLLCIGRANLLELLRIHPQFYRFVKSPSCCTPALLFSRAGGKALVQFLQNVKCGLSYPKDKAIADFLERENWKAKLVSPNVFLHIGQYSSLGEKKVNPYLV
;
A
#
# COMPACT_ATOMS: atom_id res chain seq x y z
N MET A 1 -12.68 -23.65 -3.85
CA MET A 1 -12.51 -24.02 -5.26
C MET A 1 -11.60 -25.24 -5.28
N ASP A 2 -11.89 -26.22 -6.14
CA ASP A 2 -11.09 -27.43 -6.22
C ASP A 2 -9.76 -27.14 -6.95
N PRO A 3 -8.58 -27.40 -6.36
CA PRO A 3 -7.28 -27.20 -7.00
C PRO A 3 -7.14 -27.95 -8.33
N GLU A 4 -7.84 -29.08 -8.46
CA GLU A 4 -7.80 -29.92 -9.66
C GLU A 4 -8.39 -29.24 -10.90
N ASN A 5 -9.22 -28.21 -10.74
CA ASN A 5 -9.87 -27.51 -11.87
C ASN A 5 -9.01 -26.39 -12.47
N TYR A 6 -7.88 -26.03 -11.87
CA TYR A 6 -7.02 -24.93 -12.32
C TYR A 6 -5.59 -25.41 -12.54
N LYS A 7 -5.15 -25.41 -13.80
CA LYS A 7 -3.81 -25.86 -14.21
C LYS A 7 -2.69 -25.15 -13.45
N ASP A 8 -2.86 -23.85 -13.20
CA ASP A 8 -1.87 -23.03 -12.52
C ASP A 8 -1.67 -23.47 -11.06
N VAL A 9 -2.77 -23.80 -10.37
CA VAL A 9 -2.75 -24.31 -8.99
C VAL A 9 -2.11 -25.69 -8.91
N GLN A 10 -2.37 -26.56 -9.89
CA GLN A 10 -1.70 -27.86 -10.00
C GLN A 10 -0.20 -27.73 -10.24
N MET A 11 0.24 -26.73 -11.01
CA MET A 11 1.68 -26.47 -11.19
C MET A 11 2.31 -25.95 -9.90
N LEU A 12 1.63 -25.03 -9.21
CA LEU A 12 2.07 -24.43 -7.94
C LEU A 12 2.14 -25.44 -6.80
N SER A 13 1.21 -26.40 -6.73
CA SER A 13 1.19 -27.40 -5.65
C SER A 13 2.44 -28.28 -5.60
N ASN A 14 3.23 -28.33 -6.68
CA ASN A 14 4.52 -29.01 -6.71
C ASN A 14 5.60 -28.27 -5.90
N TYR A 15 5.43 -26.96 -5.69
CA TYR A 15 6.43 -26.10 -5.05
C TYR A 15 5.95 -25.55 -3.69
N VAL A 16 4.65 -25.38 -3.51
CA VAL A 16 4.05 -24.80 -2.31
C VAL A 16 2.89 -25.65 -1.80
N ASN A 17 2.68 -25.64 -0.48
CA ASN A 17 1.53 -26.31 0.10
C ASN A 17 0.23 -25.56 -0.25
N VAL A 18 -0.67 -26.22 -0.96
CA VAL A 18 -1.97 -25.67 -1.36
C VAL A 18 -3.06 -26.25 -0.46
N ILE A 19 -3.88 -25.39 0.13
CA ILE A 19 -4.99 -25.79 1.01
C ILE A 19 -6.31 -25.32 0.37
N SER A 20 -7.26 -26.25 0.18
CA SER A 20 -8.63 -25.91 -0.23
C SER A 20 -9.60 -26.20 0.90
N ARG A 21 -10.36 -25.17 1.31
CA ARG A 21 -11.34 -25.26 2.41
C ARG A 21 -12.78 -25.49 1.92
N PHE A 22 -13.11 -25.01 0.73
CA PHE A 22 -14.48 -24.98 0.20
C PHE A 22 -14.49 -25.52 -1.24
N SER A 23 -14.34 -26.84 -1.41
CA SER A 23 -14.24 -27.46 -2.74
C SER A 23 -15.57 -27.54 -3.51
N HIS A 24 -16.74 -27.45 -2.84
CA HIS A 24 -18.03 -27.82 -3.48
C HIS A 24 -19.25 -26.90 -3.20
N LEU A 25 -19.09 -25.57 -3.08
CA LEU A 25 -20.22 -24.67 -2.79
C LEU A 25 -20.49 -23.65 -3.90
N ASN A 26 -21.69 -23.68 -4.47
CA ASN A 26 -22.26 -22.58 -5.25
C ASN A 26 -22.78 -21.50 -4.29
N LEU A 27 -22.07 -20.38 -4.19
CA LEU A 27 -22.31 -19.34 -3.18
C LEU A 27 -22.89 -18.08 -3.82
N SER A 28 -23.89 -17.46 -3.17
CA SER A 28 -24.39 -16.14 -3.57
C SER A 28 -23.36 -15.05 -3.28
N LEU A 29 -23.44 -13.89 -3.94
CA LEU A 29 -22.46 -12.80 -3.80
C LEU A 29 -22.24 -12.34 -2.34
N LYS A 30 -23.30 -12.30 -1.51
CA LYS A 30 -23.18 -12.05 -0.07
C LYS A 30 -22.32 -13.12 0.63
N HIS A 31 -22.48 -14.39 0.23
CA HIS A 31 -21.63 -15.47 0.72
C HIS A 31 -20.22 -15.42 0.13
N ILE A 32 -20.01 -14.87 -1.06
CA ILE A 32 -18.66 -14.72 -1.63
C ILE A 32 -17.85 -13.70 -0.83
N LEU A 33 -18.42 -12.53 -0.47
CA LEU A 33 -17.72 -11.53 0.35
C LEU A 33 -17.42 -12.03 1.77
N GLU A 34 -18.34 -12.78 2.37
CA GLU A 34 -18.08 -13.42 3.67
C GLU A 34 -17.02 -14.51 3.55
N LYS A 35 -17.08 -15.33 2.49
CA LYS A 35 -16.05 -16.34 2.19
C LYS A 35 -14.69 -15.70 1.99
N GLU A 36 -14.59 -14.59 1.26
CA GLU A 36 -13.34 -13.86 1.05
C GLU A 36 -12.72 -13.44 2.40
N LYS A 37 -13.54 -12.88 3.30
CA LYS A 37 -13.11 -12.55 4.66
C LYS A 37 -12.68 -13.79 5.45
N GLU A 38 -13.44 -14.89 5.37
CA GLU A 38 -13.11 -16.14 6.06
C GLU A 38 -11.83 -16.81 5.54
N ASP A 39 -11.61 -16.81 4.23
CA ASP A 39 -10.40 -17.31 3.59
C ASP A 39 -9.20 -16.47 4.00
N TYR A 40 -9.35 -15.14 4.00
CA TYR A 40 -8.31 -14.22 4.46
C TYR A 40 -7.92 -14.50 5.92
N ALA A 41 -8.90 -14.57 6.82
CA ALA A 41 -8.67 -14.86 8.23
C ALA A 41 -8.06 -16.26 8.44
N PHE A 42 -8.49 -17.25 7.66
CA PHE A 42 -7.95 -18.61 7.70
C PHE A 42 -6.48 -18.66 7.27
N CYS A 43 -6.13 -18.03 6.14
CA CYS A 43 -4.76 -17.98 5.63
C CYS A 43 -3.83 -17.28 6.62
N LEU A 44 -4.26 -16.12 7.15
CA LEU A 44 -3.50 -15.39 8.16
C LEU A 44 -3.31 -16.22 9.43
N ASN A 45 -4.39 -16.83 9.96
CA ASN A 45 -4.31 -17.65 11.16
C ASN A 45 -3.41 -18.88 10.96
N SER A 46 -3.49 -19.51 9.79
CA SER A 46 -2.65 -20.68 9.46
C SER A 46 -1.16 -20.30 9.41
N ALA A 47 -0.82 -19.17 8.80
CA ALA A 47 0.55 -18.65 8.81
C ALA A 47 1.03 -18.29 10.22
N LEU A 48 0.15 -17.73 11.08
CA LEU A 48 0.47 -17.34 12.46
C LEU A 48 0.69 -18.52 13.42
N LYS A 49 0.27 -19.74 13.04
CA LYS A 49 0.59 -20.97 13.78
C LYS A 49 2.09 -21.30 13.72
N THR A 50 2.80 -20.78 12.72
CA THR A 50 4.26 -20.87 12.67
C THR A 50 4.92 -20.00 13.74
N SER A 51 6.23 -20.17 13.96
CA SER A 51 7.03 -19.32 14.84
C SER A 51 7.44 -17.97 14.20
N ALA A 52 6.92 -17.65 13.01
CA ALA A 52 7.29 -16.43 12.29
C ALA A 52 6.93 -15.16 13.07
N LYS A 53 7.87 -14.21 13.11
CA LYS A 53 7.69 -12.89 13.75
C LYS A 53 6.81 -11.96 12.91
N TYR A 54 6.91 -12.08 11.59
CA TYR A 54 6.14 -11.34 10.61
C TYR A 54 5.53 -12.30 9.60
N VAL A 55 4.35 -11.97 9.11
CA VAL A 55 3.62 -12.77 8.11
C VAL A 55 3.31 -11.87 6.93
N LEU A 56 3.82 -12.19 5.75
CA LEU A 56 3.39 -11.57 4.52
C LEU A 56 2.16 -12.32 4.01
N LEU A 57 1.06 -11.61 3.81
CA LEU A 57 -0.14 -12.12 3.16
C LEU A 57 -0.37 -11.34 1.88
N ALA A 58 -0.46 -12.06 0.77
CA ALA A 58 -0.71 -11.52 -0.55
C ALA A 58 -1.91 -12.23 -1.19
N GLU A 59 -2.69 -11.48 -1.96
CA GLU A 59 -3.77 -11.97 -2.81
C GLU A 59 -3.19 -12.57 -4.11
N ASP A 60 -4.01 -13.34 -4.82
CA ASP A 60 -3.61 -14.05 -6.05
C ASP A 60 -3.33 -13.10 -7.23
N ASP A 61 -3.84 -11.87 -7.16
CA ASP A 61 -3.64 -10.81 -8.14
C ASP A 61 -2.59 -9.77 -7.72
N ALA A 62 -1.73 -10.11 -6.77
CA ALA A 62 -0.63 -9.27 -6.31
C ALA A 62 0.73 -9.77 -6.85
N TYR A 63 1.41 -8.94 -7.63
CA TYR A 63 2.73 -9.24 -8.21
C TYR A 63 3.86 -8.48 -7.52
N PRO A 64 4.86 -9.14 -6.91
CA PRO A 64 6.00 -8.46 -6.29
C PRO A 64 6.95 -7.88 -7.34
N LEU A 65 7.46 -6.67 -7.10
CA LEU A 65 8.48 -6.06 -7.95
C LEU A 65 9.88 -6.63 -7.66
N ASP A 66 10.80 -6.53 -8.62
CA ASP A 66 12.15 -7.16 -8.54
C ASP A 66 12.94 -6.78 -7.28
N HIS A 67 12.76 -5.54 -6.79
CA HIS A 67 13.44 -5.01 -5.60
C HIS A 67 12.65 -5.23 -4.29
N PHE A 68 11.60 -6.04 -4.32
CA PHE A 68 10.72 -6.30 -3.18
C PHE A 68 11.49 -6.81 -1.95
N LEU A 69 12.34 -7.83 -2.10
CA LEU A 69 13.04 -8.45 -0.96
C LEU A 69 13.98 -7.48 -0.22
N PRO A 70 14.84 -6.69 -0.90
CA PRO A 70 15.63 -5.64 -0.25
C PRO A 70 14.77 -4.62 0.52
N VAL A 71 13.64 -4.19 -0.05
CA VAL A 71 12.76 -3.22 0.61
C VAL A 71 12.03 -3.85 1.81
N LEU A 72 11.66 -5.12 1.71
CA LEU A 72 11.05 -5.88 2.80
C LEU A 72 12.00 -6.02 3.99
N ASP A 73 13.26 -6.40 3.73
CA ASP A 73 14.29 -6.53 4.77
C ASP A 73 14.54 -5.19 5.48
N TYR A 74 14.67 -4.10 4.71
CA TYR A 74 14.80 -2.75 5.25
C TYR A 74 13.58 -2.34 6.09
N THR A 75 12.37 -2.64 5.60
CA THR A 75 11.11 -2.36 6.28
C THR A 75 11.05 -3.07 7.64
N ILE A 76 11.37 -4.36 7.67
CA ILE A 76 11.37 -5.16 8.90
C ILE A 76 12.39 -4.62 9.90
N LYS A 77 13.64 -4.39 9.45
CA LYS A 77 14.73 -3.96 10.33
C LYS A 77 14.49 -2.58 10.93
N TYR A 78 14.11 -1.60 10.11
CA TYR A 78 14.18 -0.18 10.49
C TYR A 78 12.83 0.52 10.67
N ARG A 79 11.71 -0.10 10.25
CA ARG A 79 10.41 0.59 10.20
C ARG A 79 9.32 -0.10 11.00
N TYR A 80 9.47 -1.42 11.17
CA TYR A 80 8.66 -2.21 12.10
C TYR A 80 9.16 -2.13 13.53
N ASN A 81 10.47 -2.21 13.74
CA ASN A 81 11.06 -2.19 15.09
C ASN A 81 11.34 -0.78 15.58
N PHE A 82 11.54 0.19 14.67
CA PHE A 82 11.97 1.54 15.00
C PHE A 82 11.21 2.61 14.20
N SER A 83 11.12 3.80 14.79
CA SER A 83 10.59 5.02 14.17
C SER A 83 11.52 6.18 14.49
N PHE A 84 11.71 7.07 13.53
CA PHE A 84 12.45 8.31 13.77
C PHE A 84 11.52 9.34 14.40
N SER A 85 11.90 9.85 15.57
CA SER A 85 11.23 10.96 16.25
C SER A 85 12.28 11.98 16.65
N LEU A 86 12.12 13.24 16.22
CA LEU A 86 13.04 14.35 16.54
C LEU A 86 14.53 14.06 16.23
N GLY A 87 14.81 13.24 15.22
CA GLY A 87 16.19 12.88 14.83
C GLY A 87 16.74 11.63 15.52
N GLU A 88 16.00 11.02 16.45
CA GLU A 88 16.42 9.81 17.16
C GLU A 88 15.63 8.58 16.71
N LEU A 89 16.30 7.42 16.71
CA LEU A 89 15.68 6.11 16.51
C LEU A 89 15.01 5.67 17.81
N VAL A 90 13.70 5.80 17.86
CA VAL A 90 12.86 5.33 18.98
C VAL A 90 12.26 4.00 18.61
N LYS A 91 12.09 3.09 19.58
CA LYS A 91 11.38 1.82 19.37
C LYS A 91 9.95 2.11 18.88
N SER A 92 9.55 1.46 17.79
CA SER A 92 8.23 1.68 17.18
C SER A 92 7.12 1.20 18.11
N ASP A 93 5.97 1.86 18.00
CA ASP A 93 4.73 1.54 18.71
C ASP A 93 4.38 0.04 18.57
N ASP A 94 4.16 -0.61 19.71
CA ASP A 94 3.75 -2.02 19.78
C ASP A 94 2.38 -2.27 19.11
N ARG A 95 1.61 -1.20 18.82
CA ARG A 95 0.31 -1.23 18.13
C ARG A 95 0.37 -1.16 16.60
N LEU A 96 1.52 -1.40 15.96
CA LEU A 96 1.59 -1.52 14.49
C LEU A 96 1.07 -2.89 14.04
N ALA A 97 -0.15 -2.93 13.48
CA ALA A 97 -0.77 -4.17 13.04
C ALA A 97 -0.15 -4.70 11.75
N PHE A 98 -0.10 -3.86 10.71
CA PHE A 98 0.42 -4.22 9.42
C PHE A 98 1.04 -3.03 8.67
N ILE A 99 1.85 -3.36 7.66
CA ILE A 99 2.35 -2.44 6.65
C ILE A 99 1.77 -2.87 5.30
N LYS A 100 1.05 -1.95 4.64
CA LYS A 100 0.59 -2.11 3.26
C LYS A 100 1.75 -1.96 2.29
N LEU A 101 1.79 -2.85 1.31
CA LEU A 101 2.86 -2.90 0.29
C LEU A 101 2.39 -2.44 -1.09
N TYR A 102 1.09 -2.14 -1.22
CA TYR A 102 0.46 -1.60 -2.41
C TYR A 102 -0.67 -0.64 -2.03
N HIS A 103 -0.83 0.40 -2.85
CA HIS A 103 -1.99 1.25 -2.89
C HIS A 103 -2.20 1.81 -4.31
N PRO A 104 -3.45 1.87 -4.81
CA PRO A 104 -3.76 2.37 -6.16
C PRO A 104 -3.08 3.68 -6.59
N ASP A 105 -2.39 3.67 -7.73
CA ASP A 105 -1.60 4.81 -8.21
C ASP A 105 -2.45 6.04 -8.56
N ARG A 106 -3.70 5.85 -9.02
CA ARG A 106 -4.62 6.96 -9.29
C ARG A 106 -4.95 7.77 -8.02
N ILE A 107 -5.00 7.07 -6.89
CA ILE A 107 -5.25 7.68 -5.59
C ILE A 107 -3.97 8.39 -5.14
N LEU A 108 -2.79 8.15 -5.72
CA LEU A 108 -1.49 8.77 -5.40
C LEU A 108 -1.25 10.17 -6.01
N ASN A 109 -2.19 10.75 -6.76
CA ASN A 109 -2.05 12.10 -7.34
C ASN A 109 -2.01 13.25 -6.31
N TYR A 110 -1.36 14.36 -6.66
CA TYR A 110 -1.20 15.53 -5.77
C TYR A 110 -2.52 16.21 -5.38
N LEU A 111 -3.50 16.24 -6.29
CA LEU A 111 -4.78 16.93 -6.10
C LEU A 111 -5.85 16.05 -5.43
N ASN A 112 -5.48 14.89 -4.91
CA ASN A 112 -6.45 14.03 -4.26
C ASN A 112 -6.85 14.58 -2.88
N ALA A 113 -8.12 14.97 -2.74
CA ALA A 113 -8.67 15.58 -1.53
C ALA A 113 -8.59 14.68 -0.28
N TYR A 114 -8.47 13.36 -0.45
CA TYR A 114 -8.44 12.41 0.67
C TYR A 114 -7.07 12.31 1.36
N GLU A 115 -6.00 12.88 0.79
CA GLU A 115 -4.66 12.87 1.37
C GLU A 115 -4.00 14.26 1.29
N PRO A 116 -4.37 15.19 2.19
CA PRO A 116 -3.94 16.60 2.14
C PRO A 116 -2.44 16.78 2.33
N ASP A 117 -1.75 15.80 2.94
CA ASP A 117 -0.29 15.81 3.18
C ASP A 117 0.55 15.93 1.89
N ARG A 118 -0.08 15.74 0.73
CA ARG A 118 0.58 15.80 -0.58
C ARG A 118 0.62 17.18 -1.21
N LEU A 119 -0.27 18.10 -0.81
CA LEU A 119 -0.20 19.49 -1.26
C LEU A 119 1.06 20.19 -0.74
N PRO A 120 1.44 20.03 0.56
CA PRO A 120 2.74 20.48 1.05
C PRO A 120 3.92 19.87 0.28
N GLU A 121 3.83 18.60 -0.12
CA GLU A 121 4.87 17.95 -0.93
C GLU A 121 5.03 18.64 -2.30
N LEU A 122 3.91 18.90 -3.00
CA LEU A 122 3.92 19.62 -4.28
C LEU A 122 4.49 21.04 -4.14
N LEU A 123 4.05 21.76 -3.11
CA LEU A 123 4.50 23.12 -2.84
C LEU A 123 6.00 23.14 -2.53
N ALA A 124 6.47 22.25 -1.65
CA ALA A 124 7.89 22.16 -1.30
C ALA A 124 8.77 21.81 -2.50
N ALA A 125 8.35 20.84 -3.33
CA ALA A 125 9.05 20.49 -4.55
C ALA A 125 9.07 21.66 -5.56
N GLY A 126 7.94 22.34 -5.72
CA GLY A 126 7.83 23.53 -6.58
C GLY A 126 8.76 24.67 -6.14
N LEU A 127 8.79 24.97 -4.83
CA LEU A 127 9.68 25.99 -4.24
C LEU A 127 11.16 25.63 -4.37
N PHE A 128 11.50 24.34 -4.27
CA PHE A 128 12.87 23.86 -4.39
C PHE A 128 13.37 23.96 -5.84
N ILE A 129 12.59 23.48 -6.81
CA ILE A 129 12.92 23.56 -8.23
C ILE A 129 13.02 25.02 -8.67
N SER A 130 12.07 25.87 -8.24
CA SER A 130 12.08 27.29 -8.57
C SER A 130 13.28 28.02 -7.99
N ALA A 131 13.76 27.63 -6.80
CA ALA A 131 14.98 28.19 -6.22
C ALA A 131 16.20 27.90 -7.10
N ILE A 132 16.33 26.64 -7.56
CA ILE A 132 17.42 26.24 -8.46
C ILE A 132 17.36 27.02 -9.78
N ILE A 133 16.19 27.07 -10.43
CA ILE A 133 16.02 27.80 -11.69
C ILE A 133 16.33 29.28 -11.50
N THR A 134 15.85 29.89 -10.42
CA THR A 134 16.08 31.32 -10.14
C THR A 134 17.55 31.64 -9.88
N LEU A 135 18.30 30.73 -9.23
CA LEU A 135 19.75 30.88 -9.05
C LEU A 135 20.48 30.81 -10.39
N ILE A 136 20.07 29.90 -11.28
CA ILE A 136 20.60 29.77 -12.64
C ILE A 136 20.29 31.05 -13.44
N THR A 137 19.04 31.52 -13.44
CA THR A 137 18.67 32.73 -14.20
C THR A 137 19.40 33.96 -13.67
N LYS A 138 19.58 34.12 -12.36
CA LYS A 138 20.38 35.20 -11.77
C LYS A 138 21.84 35.16 -12.22
N ARG A 139 22.40 33.96 -12.39
CA ARG A 139 23.80 33.78 -12.81
C ARG A 139 24.02 34.16 -14.27
N TYR A 140 23.08 33.83 -15.15
CA TYR A 140 23.21 34.07 -16.60
C TYR A 140 22.57 35.37 -17.07
N PHE A 141 21.57 35.89 -16.37
CA PHE A 141 20.85 37.10 -16.71
C PHE A 141 20.92 38.10 -15.54
N LYS A 142 21.37 39.33 -15.80
CA LYS A 142 21.32 40.42 -14.81
C LYS A 142 19.88 40.90 -14.64
N GLN A 143 19.09 40.16 -13.87
CA GLN A 143 17.68 40.45 -13.62
C GLN A 143 17.48 41.24 -12.33
N SER A 144 16.75 42.36 -12.44
CA SER A 144 16.45 43.25 -11.30
C SER A 144 15.31 42.72 -10.42
N ASN A 145 14.36 41.96 -10.96
CA ASN A 145 13.15 41.54 -10.25
C ASN A 145 13.12 40.04 -9.93
N ILE A 146 14.05 39.60 -9.08
CA ILE A 146 14.23 38.19 -8.72
C ILE A 146 13.01 37.58 -8.01
N LYS A 147 12.25 38.40 -7.26
CA LYS A 147 11.09 37.94 -6.49
C LYS A 147 9.94 37.52 -7.42
N THR A 148 9.62 38.35 -8.42
CA THR A 148 8.58 38.02 -9.40
C THR A 148 8.97 36.77 -10.21
N ILE A 149 10.24 36.65 -10.58
CA ILE A 149 10.76 35.48 -11.30
C ILE A 149 10.63 34.21 -10.46
N TYR A 150 11.00 34.27 -9.17
CA TYR A 150 10.87 33.14 -8.26
C TYR A 150 9.42 32.67 -8.09
N ILE A 151 8.48 33.61 -7.92
CA ILE A 151 7.05 33.30 -7.80
C ILE A 151 6.54 32.64 -9.08
N PHE A 152 6.85 33.22 -10.25
CA PHE A 152 6.47 32.65 -11.55
C PHE A 152 6.99 31.22 -11.71
N TRP A 153 8.28 30.99 -11.45
CA TRP A 153 8.87 29.65 -11.56
C TRP A 153 8.30 28.66 -10.56
N THR A 154 7.86 29.11 -9.39
CA THR A 154 7.21 28.25 -8.40
C THR A 154 5.90 27.70 -8.95
N PHE A 155 5.01 28.57 -9.45
CA PHE A 155 3.75 28.14 -10.06
C PHE A 155 3.98 27.28 -11.30
N TYR A 156 4.93 27.68 -12.17
CA TYR A 156 5.27 26.90 -13.36
C TYR A 156 5.79 25.50 -13.00
N SER A 157 6.70 25.39 -12.03
CA SER A 157 7.25 24.11 -11.59
C SER A 157 6.16 23.22 -10.98
N MET A 158 5.25 23.79 -10.18
CA MET A 158 4.11 23.03 -9.66
C MET A 158 3.21 22.49 -10.78
N LEU A 159 2.92 23.29 -11.81
CA LEU A 159 2.16 22.83 -12.99
C LEU A 159 2.88 21.70 -13.73
N VAL A 160 4.20 21.81 -13.91
CA VAL A 160 5.02 20.75 -14.53
C VAL A 160 4.98 19.47 -13.69
N LEU A 161 5.12 19.56 -12.36
CA LEU A 161 5.03 18.40 -11.47
C LEU A 161 3.64 17.76 -11.49
N LEU A 162 2.58 18.57 -11.62
CA LEU A 162 1.21 18.07 -11.82
C LEU A 162 1.07 17.32 -13.15
N CYS A 163 1.66 17.82 -14.23
CA CYS A 163 1.65 17.15 -15.54
C CYS A 163 2.48 15.85 -15.55
N ILE A 164 3.64 15.83 -14.89
CA ILE A 164 4.45 14.62 -14.74
C ILE A 164 3.69 13.59 -13.90
N GLY A 165 2.98 14.04 -12.85
CA GLY A 165 2.26 13.18 -11.94
C GLY A 165 3.14 12.61 -10.83
N ARG A 166 2.59 12.52 -9.63
CA ARG A 166 3.31 12.09 -8.42
C ARG A 166 3.86 10.66 -8.55
N ALA A 167 3.10 9.75 -9.16
CA ALA A 167 3.52 8.36 -9.34
C ALA A 167 4.87 8.26 -10.09
N ASN A 168 5.04 9.02 -11.17
CA ASN A 168 6.29 9.02 -11.94
C ASN A 168 7.47 9.61 -11.15
N LEU A 169 7.22 10.59 -10.28
CA LEU A 169 8.27 11.15 -9.41
C LEU A 169 8.68 10.18 -8.29
N LEU A 170 7.72 9.40 -7.79
CA LEU A 170 7.99 8.38 -6.78
C LEU A 170 8.91 7.27 -7.31
N GLU A 171 8.90 6.99 -8.61
CA GLU A 171 9.84 6.03 -9.22
C GLU A 171 11.31 6.38 -8.95
N LEU A 172 11.64 7.67 -8.78
CA LEU A 172 12.99 8.11 -8.39
C LEU A 172 13.41 7.59 -7.01
N LEU A 173 12.47 7.32 -6.12
CA LEU A 173 12.74 6.78 -4.79
C LEU A 173 13.09 5.29 -4.82
N ARG A 174 12.84 4.59 -5.93
CA ARG A 174 13.16 3.16 -6.04
C ARG A 174 14.64 2.85 -6.13
N ILE A 175 15.49 3.87 -6.33
CA ILE A 175 16.95 3.73 -6.46
C ILE A 175 17.54 3.02 -5.24
N HIS A 176 17.01 3.27 -4.04
CA HIS A 176 17.54 2.66 -2.82
C HIS A 176 16.45 2.43 -1.76
N PRO A 177 16.44 1.29 -1.03
CA PRO A 177 15.43 0.99 -0.01
C PRO A 177 15.24 2.08 1.07
N GLN A 178 16.29 2.84 1.38
CA GLN A 178 16.22 3.92 2.37
C GLN A 178 15.33 5.10 1.94
N PHE A 179 15.15 5.30 0.64
CA PHE A 179 14.32 6.38 0.09
C PHE A 179 12.83 6.05 0.11
N TYR A 180 12.46 4.82 0.43
CA TYR A 180 11.07 4.44 0.64
C TYR A 180 10.52 5.16 1.87
N ARG A 181 9.35 5.76 1.67
CA ARG A 181 8.60 6.50 2.67
C ARG A 181 7.56 5.59 3.30
N PHE A 182 7.28 5.86 4.57
CA PHE A 182 6.30 5.14 5.37
C PHE A 182 5.27 6.15 5.84
N VAL A 183 4.11 6.12 5.21
CA VAL A 183 3.02 7.07 5.48
C VAL A 183 1.88 6.35 6.19
N LYS A 184 0.89 7.11 6.69
CA LYS A 184 -0.33 6.52 7.26
C LYS A 184 -1.02 5.67 6.18
N SER A 185 -1.45 4.47 6.54
CA SER A 185 -2.17 3.60 5.61
C SER A 185 -3.56 4.18 5.30
N PRO A 186 -3.94 4.30 4.02
CA PRO A 186 -5.33 4.56 3.63
C PRO A 186 -6.22 3.34 3.92
N SER A 187 -7.54 3.56 3.96
CA SER A 187 -8.53 2.55 4.36
C SER A 187 -8.77 1.47 3.30
N CYS A 188 -8.60 1.75 2.01
CA CYS A 188 -8.90 0.78 0.95
C CYS A 188 -7.71 -0.11 0.54
N CYS A 189 -8.08 -1.26 -0.05
CA CYS A 189 -7.28 -2.29 -0.72
C CYS A 189 -6.29 -3.02 0.19
N THR A 190 -6.29 -4.35 0.07
CA THR A 190 -5.42 -5.24 0.86
C THR A 190 -4.69 -6.33 0.06
N PRO A 191 -4.21 -6.07 -1.19
CA PRO A 191 -3.63 -7.12 -2.03
C PRO A 191 -2.29 -7.65 -1.50
N ALA A 192 -1.52 -6.85 -0.77
CA ALA A 192 -0.29 -7.30 -0.13
C ALA A 192 -0.03 -6.56 1.19
N LEU A 193 -0.11 -7.30 2.31
CA LEU A 193 0.07 -6.79 3.66
C LEU A 193 1.16 -7.59 4.39
N LEU A 194 2.12 -6.88 4.98
CA LEU A 194 3.05 -7.47 5.95
C LEU A 194 2.46 -7.26 7.35
N PHE A 195 2.22 -8.34 8.10
CA PHE A 195 1.66 -8.30 9.45
C PHE A 195 2.73 -8.52 10.52
N SER A 196 2.59 -7.83 11.66
CA SER A 196 3.21 -8.27 12.91
C SER A 196 2.42 -9.45 13.48
N ARG A 197 3.09 -10.35 14.22
CA ARG A 197 2.39 -11.50 14.85
C ARG A 197 1.24 -11.06 15.76
N ALA A 198 1.44 -10.00 16.54
CA ALA A 198 0.41 -9.47 17.45
C ALA A 198 -0.76 -8.85 16.68
N GLY A 199 -0.46 -8.00 15.70
CA GLY A 199 -1.46 -7.38 14.84
C GLY A 199 -2.29 -8.39 14.04
N GLY A 200 -1.63 -9.40 13.47
CA GLY A 200 -2.30 -10.47 12.74
C GLY A 200 -3.26 -11.28 13.62
N LYS A 201 -2.84 -11.63 14.84
CA LYS A 201 -3.72 -12.33 15.80
C LYS A 201 -4.94 -11.49 16.18
N ALA A 202 -4.73 -10.21 16.48
CA ALA A 202 -5.81 -9.29 16.83
C ALA A 202 -6.80 -9.12 15.66
N LEU A 203 -6.29 -8.97 14.43
CA LEU A 203 -7.15 -8.87 13.25
C LEU A 203 -7.96 -10.16 13.02
N VAL A 204 -7.35 -11.34 13.12
CA VAL A 204 -8.07 -12.61 12.98
C VAL A 204 -9.22 -12.71 13.99
N GLN A 205 -8.97 -12.38 15.26
CA GLN A 205 -10.01 -12.37 16.30
C GLN A 205 -11.13 -11.38 15.96
N PHE A 206 -10.81 -10.20 15.47
CA PHE A 206 -11.79 -9.21 15.03
C PHE A 206 -12.63 -9.72 13.85
N LEU A 207 -11.98 -10.27 12.81
CA LEU A 207 -12.64 -10.77 11.60
C LEU A 207 -13.58 -11.96 11.86
N GLN A 208 -13.30 -12.75 12.89
CA GLN A 208 -14.18 -13.85 13.33
C GLN A 208 -15.50 -13.34 13.93
N ASN A 209 -15.51 -12.13 14.49
CA ASN A 209 -16.66 -11.55 15.18
C ASN A 209 -17.52 -10.63 14.30
N VAL A 210 -17.10 -10.38 13.05
CA VAL A 210 -17.84 -9.53 12.10
C VAL A 210 -18.31 -10.32 10.89
N LYS A 211 -19.42 -9.88 10.31
CA LYS A 211 -19.96 -10.43 9.06
C LYS A 211 -19.78 -9.42 7.93
N CYS A 212 -19.18 -9.89 6.84
CA CYS A 212 -19.00 -9.13 5.62
C CYS A 212 -20.17 -9.31 4.66
N GLY A 213 -20.36 -8.31 3.81
CA GLY A 213 -21.40 -8.26 2.79
C GLY A 213 -21.24 -7.02 1.93
N LEU A 214 -22.21 -6.76 1.04
CA LEU A 214 -22.11 -5.69 0.04
C LEU A 214 -21.81 -4.29 0.63
N SER A 215 -22.39 -3.94 1.78
CA SER A 215 -22.17 -2.65 2.46
C SER A 215 -20.96 -2.64 3.41
N TYR A 216 -20.37 -3.82 3.64
CA TYR A 216 -19.31 -4.05 4.61
C TYR A 216 -18.32 -5.11 4.10
N PRO A 217 -17.55 -4.81 3.04
CA PRO A 217 -16.56 -5.74 2.51
C PRO A 217 -15.38 -5.91 3.48
N LYS A 218 -14.56 -6.93 3.25
CA LYS A 218 -13.35 -7.24 4.04
C LYS A 218 -12.45 -6.02 4.27
N ASP A 219 -12.18 -5.23 3.22
CA ASP A 219 -11.35 -4.02 3.32
C ASP A 219 -11.90 -3.01 4.32
N LYS A 220 -13.22 -2.83 4.35
CA LYS A 220 -13.88 -1.94 5.31
C LYS A 220 -13.81 -2.51 6.73
N ALA A 221 -13.97 -3.82 6.89
CA ALA A 221 -13.78 -4.47 8.18
C ALA A 221 -12.34 -4.31 8.71
N ILE A 222 -11.33 -4.39 7.84
CA ILE A 222 -9.93 -4.17 8.20
C ILE A 222 -9.68 -2.70 8.59
N ALA A 223 -10.30 -1.74 7.88
CA ALA A 223 -10.21 -0.33 8.25
C ALA A 223 -10.87 -0.06 9.62
N ASP A 224 -12.07 -0.58 9.84
CA ASP A 224 -12.79 -0.48 11.12
C ASP A 224 -12.01 -1.11 12.27
N PHE A 225 -11.29 -2.22 12.04
CA PHE A 225 -10.40 -2.83 13.03
C PHE A 225 -9.34 -1.84 13.53
N LEU A 226 -8.69 -1.11 12.61
CA LEU A 226 -7.66 -0.13 12.99
C LEU A 226 -8.24 0.96 13.91
N GLU A 227 -9.44 1.45 13.57
CA GLU A 227 -10.09 2.53 14.32
C GLU A 227 -10.65 2.06 15.67
N ARG A 228 -11.39 0.95 15.70
CA ARG A 228 -12.11 0.48 16.90
C ARG A 228 -11.17 -0.15 17.93
N GLU A 229 -10.16 -0.88 17.49
CA GLU A 229 -9.22 -1.59 18.35
C GLU A 229 -7.92 -0.80 18.60
N ASN A 230 -7.86 0.45 18.11
CA ASN A 230 -6.74 1.38 18.23
C ASN A 230 -5.40 0.77 17.74
N TRP A 231 -5.45 0.12 16.58
CA TRP A 231 -4.26 -0.37 15.88
C TRP A 231 -3.83 0.60 14.79
N LYS A 232 -2.53 0.63 14.51
CA LYS A 232 -1.96 1.47 13.45
C LYS A 232 -1.58 0.62 12.26
N ALA A 233 -1.66 1.21 11.08
CA ALA A 233 -1.11 0.66 9.85
C ALA A 233 -0.33 1.74 9.09
N LYS A 234 0.74 1.31 8.41
CA LYS A 234 1.55 2.16 7.54
C LYS A 234 1.47 1.68 6.10
N LEU A 235 1.74 2.56 5.15
CA LEU A 235 1.90 2.24 3.73
C LEU A 235 3.36 2.50 3.32
N VAL A 236 3.95 1.55 2.60
CA VAL A 236 5.22 1.74 1.90
C VAL A 236 4.97 2.47 0.60
N SER A 237 5.71 3.56 0.35
CA SER A 237 5.64 4.34 -0.87
C SER A 237 7.08 4.62 -1.37
N PRO A 238 7.43 4.25 -2.62
CA PRO A 238 6.59 3.70 -3.69
C PRO A 238 6.04 2.29 -3.43
N ASN A 239 5.02 1.86 -4.18
CA ASN A 239 4.45 0.51 -4.08
C ASN A 239 5.51 -0.56 -4.39
N VAL A 240 5.58 -1.62 -3.60
CA VAL A 240 6.51 -2.76 -3.86
C VAL A 240 5.82 -3.98 -4.44
N PHE A 241 4.49 -3.96 -4.51
CA PHE A 241 3.67 -4.86 -5.31
C PHE A 241 2.96 -4.09 -6.40
N LEU A 242 2.49 -4.81 -7.42
CA LEU A 242 1.53 -4.37 -8.42
C LEU A 242 0.25 -5.19 -8.28
N HIS A 243 -0.89 -4.57 -8.59
CA HIS A 243 -2.14 -5.29 -8.72
C HIS A 243 -2.35 -5.66 -10.19
N ILE A 244 -2.33 -6.95 -10.51
CA ILE A 244 -2.44 -7.48 -11.87
C ILE A 244 -3.86 -7.95 -12.23
N GLY A 245 -4.79 -7.91 -11.27
CA GLY A 245 -6.17 -8.36 -11.44
C GLY A 245 -6.97 -7.45 -12.38
N GLN A 246 -7.44 -8.01 -13.50
CA GLN A 246 -8.28 -7.30 -14.49
C GLN A 246 -9.77 -7.63 -14.38
N TYR A 247 -10.10 -8.68 -13.64
CA TYR A 247 -11.46 -9.20 -13.49
C TYR A 247 -11.62 -9.62 -12.04
N SER A 248 -12.67 -9.11 -11.38
CA SER A 248 -12.98 -9.52 -10.02
C SER A 248 -14.07 -10.57 -10.05
N SER A 249 -13.84 -11.68 -9.34
CA SER A 249 -14.86 -12.70 -9.09
C SER A 249 -16.04 -12.17 -8.25
N LEU A 250 -15.91 -10.98 -7.66
CA LEU A 250 -16.92 -10.34 -6.81
C LEU A 250 -17.91 -9.44 -7.57
N GLY A 251 -17.66 -9.18 -8.86
CA GLY A 251 -18.59 -8.44 -9.71
C GLY A 251 -18.33 -8.73 -11.18
N GLU A 252 -19.39 -8.97 -11.97
CA GLU A 252 -19.35 -9.21 -13.42
C GLU A 252 -18.84 -8.02 -14.26
N LYS A 253 -18.15 -7.06 -13.65
CA LYS A 253 -17.59 -5.89 -14.31
C LYS A 253 -16.09 -6.08 -14.47
N LYS A 254 -15.60 -5.82 -15.67
CA LYS A 254 -14.17 -5.68 -15.95
C LYS A 254 -13.61 -4.62 -15.00
N VAL A 255 -12.78 -5.05 -14.06
CA VAL A 255 -12.12 -4.16 -13.12
C VAL A 255 -10.83 -3.76 -13.79
N ASN A 256 -10.76 -2.55 -14.33
CA ASN A 256 -9.51 -2.09 -14.90
C ASN A 256 -8.45 -2.14 -13.76
N PRO A 257 -7.31 -2.83 -13.95
CA PRO A 257 -6.27 -2.96 -12.92
C PRO A 257 -5.69 -1.61 -12.49
N TYR A 258 -5.87 -0.57 -13.31
CA TYR A 258 -5.53 0.82 -13.03
C TYR A 258 -6.68 1.63 -12.39
N LEU A 259 -7.86 1.02 -12.17
CA LEU A 259 -9.08 1.60 -11.57
C LEU A 259 -9.53 0.90 -10.28
N VAL A 260 -8.69 0.07 -9.66
CA VAL A 260 -8.82 -0.26 -8.23
C VAL A 260 -7.94 0.71 -7.50
#